data_AF-A0A820HUC8-F1
#
_entry.id   AF-A0A820HUC8-F1
#
_cell.length_a   1.000
_cell.length_b   1.000
_cell.length_c   1.000
_cell.angle_alpha   90.00
_cell.angle_beta   90.00
_cell.angle_gamma   90.00
#
_symmetry.space_group_name_H-M   'P 1'
#
loop_
_entity.id
_entity.type
_entity.pdbx_description
1 polymer ?
#
loop_
_entity_poly.entity_id
_entity_poly.type
_entity_poly.pdbx_seq_one_letter_code
_entity_poly.pdbx_strand_id
1 'polypeptide(L)'
;MIYIDSCLIQSADEDDEQYDGCSCSLNDTCAECSCSNRFGINYNSLNCLNINKTGPVFECNSECRCSFELCQNRVSQKDDQCNNVEIISTPNKGSGVISRKSILHPGTYIGEYVGEVLSENEAHRRILATENYEHNYLLLYNEHQSGKIIKTFIDARYYGNWTRFINHSCNPNLHIVPIRIDQPTPPRLAFFTLREVQDNEELSYTYGTMIDEKHSKPCHCSSSSCTGFMPYQQTD
;
A
#
# COMPACT_ATOMS: atom_id res chain seq x y z
N MET A 1 12.00 5.31 -15.64
CA MET A 1 11.12 5.62 -14.49
C MET A 1 11.71 6.83 -13.78
N ILE A 2 10.85 7.76 -13.38
CA ILE A 2 11.16 8.96 -12.61
C ILE A 2 10.79 8.66 -11.15
N TYR A 3 11.74 8.86 -10.24
CA TYR A 3 11.54 8.62 -8.82
C TYR A 3 10.70 9.76 -8.21
N ILE A 4 9.65 9.39 -7.47
CA ILE A 4 8.76 10.30 -6.75
C ILE A 4 8.43 9.71 -5.39
N ASP A 5 8.29 10.53 -4.36
CA ASP A 5 8.01 10.09 -2.97
C ASP A 5 6.51 10.04 -2.63
N SER A 6 5.65 10.60 -3.49
CA SER A 6 4.20 10.66 -3.31
C SER A 6 3.49 10.50 -4.64
N CYS A 7 2.27 9.93 -4.63
CA CYS A 7 1.49 9.74 -5.84
C CYS A 7 1.19 11.05 -6.57
N LEU A 8 1.15 10.99 -7.91
CA LEU A 8 0.69 12.08 -8.75
C LEU A 8 -0.82 11.94 -8.92
N ILE A 9 -1.57 12.85 -8.31
CA ILE A 9 -3.03 12.87 -8.38
C ILE A 9 -3.45 13.97 -9.36
N GLN A 10 -4.40 13.67 -10.25
CA GLN A 10 -4.97 14.69 -11.12
C GLN A 10 -6.07 15.42 -10.35
N SER A 11 -6.10 16.75 -10.43
CA SER A 11 -7.01 17.60 -9.65
C SER A 11 -8.50 17.35 -9.84
N ALA A 12 -8.90 16.63 -10.89
CA ALA A 12 -10.30 16.27 -11.16
C ALA A 12 -10.74 14.98 -10.44
N ASP A 13 -9.81 14.24 -9.85
CA ASP A 13 -10.04 12.96 -9.18
C ASP A 13 -9.96 13.06 -7.64
N GLU A 14 -9.71 14.27 -7.11
CA GLU A 14 -9.73 14.57 -5.67
C GLU A 14 -11.16 14.93 -5.24
N ASP A 15 -11.68 14.24 -4.21
CA ASP A 15 -12.94 14.67 -3.56
C ASP A 15 -12.66 15.89 -2.66
N ASP A 16 -13.50 16.92 -2.74
CA ASP A 16 -13.44 18.13 -1.88
C ASP A 16 -13.82 17.84 -0.40
N GLU A 17 -14.07 16.59 -0.02
CA GLU A 17 -14.45 16.22 1.35
C GLU A 17 -13.25 16.31 2.29
N GLN A 18 -13.10 17.45 2.96
CA GLN A 18 -12.08 17.63 3.99
C GLN A 18 -12.50 16.99 5.32
N TYR A 19 -11.60 16.23 5.93
CA TYR A 19 -11.87 15.53 7.19
C TYR A 19 -11.46 16.39 8.40
N ASP A 20 -12.35 16.56 9.38
CA ASP A 20 -12.07 17.31 10.60
C ASP A 20 -10.92 16.69 11.42
N GLY A 21 -9.96 17.52 11.82
CA GLY A 21 -8.87 17.12 12.70
C GLY A 21 -9.29 16.92 14.16
N CYS A 22 -8.43 16.26 14.94
CA CYS A 22 -8.61 16.15 16.39
C CYS A 22 -8.17 17.40 17.13
N SER A 23 -8.82 17.68 18.25
CA SER A 23 -8.47 18.78 19.18
C SER A 23 -7.49 18.37 20.28
N CYS A 24 -6.77 17.25 20.12
CA CYS A 24 -5.75 16.80 21.07
C CYS A 24 -4.65 17.85 21.25
N SER A 25 -4.05 17.90 22.44
CA SER A 25 -2.95 18.80 22.77
C SER A 25 -1.63 18.32 22.14
N LEU A 26 -0.64 19.21 22.13
CA LEU A 26 0.70 18.89 21.61
C LEU A 26 1.45 17.83 22.43
N ASN A 27 1.05 17.58 23.68
CA ASN A 27 1.67 16.58 24.55
C ASN A 27 0.94 15.23 24.51
N ASP A 28 -0.18 15.14 23.78
CA ASP A 28 -0.92 13.89 23.65
C ASP A 28 -0.27 12.99 22.60
N THR A 29 -0.22 11.70 22.90
CA THR A 29 0.25 10.67 21.95
C THR A 29 -0.83 10.26 20.96
N CYS A 30 -2.08 10.72 21.12
CA CYS A 30 -3.23 10.26 20.33
C CYS A 30 -3.37 8.73 20.25
N ALA A 31 -3.00 8.02 21.33
CA ALA A 31 -3.31 6.59 21.47
C ALA A 31 -4.83 6.35 21.34
N GLU A 32 -5.62 7.30 21.83
CA GLU A 32 -7.05 7.44 21.59
C GLU A 32 -7.36 8.92 21.29
N CYS A 33 -7.99 9.21 20.14
CA CYS A 33 -8.43 10.55 19.76
C CYS A 33 -9.68 10.50 18.88
N SER A 34 -10.28 11.64 18.53
CA SER A 34 -11.46 11.67 17.66
C SER A 34 -11.22 11.06 16.28
N CYS A 35 -9.99 11.15 15.73
CA CYS A 35 -9.64 10.50 14.46
C CYS A 35 -9.67 8.97 14.57
N SER A 36 -9.09 8.41 15.64
CA SER A 36 -9.05 6.95 15.86
C SER A 36 -10.38 6.40 16.37
N ASN A 37 -11.12 7.14 17.20
CA ASN A 37 -12.34 6.67 17.85
C ASN A 37 -13.50 6.46 16.87
N ARG A 38 -13.49 7.11 15.70
CA ARG A 38 -14.53 6.92 14.67
C ARG A 38 -14.48 5.53 14.04
N PHE A 39 -13.29 4.97 13.84
CA PHE A 39 -13.08 3.72 13.10
C PHE A 39 -12.22 2.69 13.87
N GLY A 40 -12.02 2.92 15.16
CA GLY A 40 -11.14 2.12 16.02
C GLY A 40 -9.66 2.49 15.90
N ILE A 41 -8.92 2.18 16.97
CA ILE A 41 -7.48 2.43 17.10
C ILE A 41 -6.72 1.75 15.96
N ASN A 42 -5.92 2.53 15.22
CA ASN A 42 -5.15 2.06 14.07
C ASN A 42 -3.89 1.30 14.47
N TYR A 43 -3.10 1.85 15.38
CA TYR A 43 -1.76 1.37 15.70
C TYR A 43 -1.63 1.02 17.17
N ASN A 44 -0.80 0.03 17.48
CA ASN A 44 -0.44 -0.30 18.85
C ASN A 44 0.72 0.58 19.34
N SER A 45 1.17 0.35 20.58
CA SER A 45 2.27 1.11 21.20
C SER A 45 3.63 0.94 20.53
N LEU A 46 3.77 -0.02 19.59
CA LEU A 46 4.96 -0.23 18.76
C LEU A 46 4.82 0.41 17.37
N ASN A 47 3.82 1.28 17.18
CA ASN A 47 3.45 1.88 15.89
C ASN A 47 3.15 0.85 14.78
N CYS A 48 2.79 -0.37 15.17
CA CYS A 48 2.36 -1.40 14.23
C CYS A 48 0.84 -1.34 14.07
N LEU A 49 0.35 -1.49 12.84
CA LEU A 49 -1.07 -1.61 12.53
C LEU A 49 -1.68 -2.76 13.35
N ASN A 50 -2.81 -2.47 13.98
CA ASN A 50 -3.58 -3.48 14.68
C ASN A 50 -4.20 -4.44 13.66
N ILE A 51 -3.65 -5.65 13.59
CA ILE A 51 -4.07 -6.70 12.65
C ILE A 51 -5.55 -7.11 12.80
N ASN A 52 -6.18 -6.81 13.93
CA ASN A 52 -7.60 -7.09 14.18
C ASN A 52 -8.52 -5.92 13.80
N LYS A 53 -7.98 -4.85 13.20
CA LYS A 53 -8.77 -3.70 12.76
C LYS A 53 -9.66 -4.09 11.59
N THR A 54 -10.95 -3.79 11.71
CA THR A 54 -11.98 -4.11 10.70
C THR A 54 -12.52 -2.88 9.96
N GLY A 55 -12.15 -1.67 10.40
CA GLY A 55 -12.55 -0.39 9.79
C GLY A 55 -11.45 0.26 8.95
N PRO A 56 -11.74 1.37 8.25
CA PRO A 56 -10.74 2.10 7.47
C PRO A 56 -9.68 2.76 8.37
N VAL A 57 -8.47 2.94 7.84
CA VAL A 57 -7.38 3.64 8.52
C VAL A 57 -7.47 5.13 8.22
N PHE A 58 -7.79 5.92 9.24
CA PHE A 58 -7.75 7.37 9.21
C PHE A 58 -6.69 7.87 10.19
N GLU A 59 -5.61 8.42 9.66
CA GLU A 59 -4.57 9.05 10.46
C GLU A 59 -4.97 10.47 10.86
N CYS A 60 -4.29 11.03 11.85
CA CYS A 60 -4.38 12.45 12.16
C CYS A 60 -3.79 13.24 10.99
N ASN A 61 -4.46 14.35 10.64
CA ASN A 61 -4.18 15.13 9.44
C ASN A 61 -3.65 16.53 9.77
N SER A 62 -3.55 17.41 8.78
CA SER A 62 -3.05 18.78 8.94
C SER A 62 -3.94 19.67 9.82
N GLU A 63 -5.24 19.35 9.94
CA GLU A 63 -6.19 20.05 10.80
C GLU A 63 -6.13 19.60 12.28
N CYS A 64 -5.38 18.53 12.58
CA CYS A 64 -5.18 18.06 13.95
C CYS A 64 -4.20 18.94 14.72
N ARG A 65 -4.52 19.26 15.97
CA ARG A 65 -3.64 20.02 16.88
C ARG A 65 -2.54 19.19 17.56
N CYS A 66 -2.58 17.87 17.42
CA CYS A 66 -1.60 16.98 18.02
C CYS A 66 -0.20 17.16 17.39
N SER A 67 0.84 16.92 18.20
CA SER A 67 2.23 17.00 17.73
C SER A 67 2.49 15.97 16.64
N PHE A 68 3.20 16.38 15.59
CA PHE A 68 3.67 15.45 14.57
C PHE A 68 4.51 14.35 15.23
N GLU A 69 5.56 14.70 15.97
CA GLU A 69 6.50 13.75 16.59
C GLU A 69 5.84 12.76 17.56
N LEU A 70 4.93 13.23 18.44
CA LEU A 70 4.37 12.40 19.51
C LEU A 70 3.13 11.59 19.09
N CYS A 71 2.40 12.03 18.06
CA CYS A 71 1.16 11.39 17.66
C CYS A 71 1.40 9.97 17.09
N GLN A 72 0.86 8.96 17.75
CA GLN A 72 0.89 7.55 17.33
C GLN A 72 -0.03 7.29 16.13
N ASN A 73 -0.98 8.19 15.85
CA ASN A 73 -1.88 8.09 14.71
C ASN A 73 -1.36 8.82 13.45
N ARG A 74 -0.04 8.77 13.20
CA ARG A 74 0.65 9.38 12.04
C ARG A 74 1.77 8.47 11.49
N VAL A 75 1.59 7.15 11.50
CA VAL A 75 2.67 6.18 11.21
C VAL A 75 3.18 6.31 9.77
N SER A 76 2.27 6.31 8.79
CA SER A 76 2.63 6.41 7.36
C SER A 76 3.12 7.79 6.92
N GLN A 77 3.00 8.79 7.81
CA GLN A 77 3.55 10.13 7.61
C GLN A 77 4.99 10.24 8.11
N LYS A 78 5.43 9.35 9.02
CA LYS A 78 6.73 9.44 9.71
C LYS A 78 7.74 8.43 9.20
N ASP A 79 7.29 7.19 9.05
CA ASP A 79 8.16 6.05 8.82
C ASP A 79 8.12 5.69 7.34
N ASP A 80 9.27 5.48 6.72
CA ASP A 80 9.43 4.75 5.45
C ASP A 80 10.61 3.79 5.63
N GLN A 81 10.44 2.52 5.23
CA GLN A 81 11.51 1.53 5.35
C GLN A 81 12.52 1.58 4.20
N CYS A 82 12.52 2.63 3.35
CA CYS A 82 13.43 2.81 2.22
C CYS A 82 14.92 2.65 2.57
N ASN A 83 15.33 3.01 3.79
CA ASN A 83 16.70 2.83 4.28
C ASN A 83 17.00 1.44 4.88
N ASN A 84 15.97 0.61 5.06
CA ASN A 84 16.03 -0.73 5.64
C ASN A 84 15.68 -1.82 4.62
N VAL A 85 15.76 -1.51 3.33
CA VAL A 85 15.51 -2.45 2.24
C VAL A 85 16.63 -2.38 1.21
N GLU A 86 16.73 -3.43 0.40
CA GLU A 86 17.63 -3.48 -0.74
C GLU A 86 16.89 -4.00 -1.97
N ILE A 87 17.07 -3.32 -3.10
CA ILE A 87 16.60 -3.80 -4.40
C ILE A 87 17.65 -4.78 -4.94
N ILE A 88 17.23 -6.03 -5.14
CA ILE A 88 18.11 -7.11 -5.61
C ILE A 88 17.66 -7.64 -6.96
N SER A 89 18.57 -8.29 -7.68
CA SER A 89 18.19 -9.13 -8.81
C SER A 89 17.69 -10.48 -8.30
N THR A 90 16.55 -10.92 -8.82
CA THR A 90 15.90 -12.17 -8.44
C THR A 90 15.86 -13.14 -9.61
N PRO A 91 16.07 -14.44 -9.38
CA PRO A 91 15.92 -15.44 -10.43
C PRO A 91 14.48 -15.44 -10.96
N ASN A 92 14.32 -15.28 -12.28
CA ASN A 92 13.04 -15.38 -13.01
C ASN A 92 11.94 -14.35 -12.65
N LYS A 93 12.18 -13.38 -11.77
CA LYS A 93 11.22 -12.31 -11.44
C LYS A 93 11.73 -10.90 -11.76
N GLY A 94 13.00 -10.76 -12.16
CA GLY A 94 13.59 -9.46 -12.45
C GLY A 94 14.12 -8.80 -11.17
N SER A 95 13.75 -7.56 -10.91
CA SER A 95 14.11 -6.90 -9.64
C SER A 95 13.14 -7.33 -8.53
N GLY A 96 13.64 -7.41 -7.30
CA GLY A 96 12.85 -7.68 -6.09
C GLY A 96 13.36 -6.83 -4.94
N VAL A 97 12.63 -6.81 -3.83
CA VAL A 97 13.02 -6.06 -2.63
C VAL A 97 13.18 -7.02 -1.47
N ILE A 98 14.29 -6.93 -0.74
CA ILE A 98 14.51 -7.67 0.52
C ILE A 98 14.53 -6.71 1.71
N SER A 99 14.16 -7.20 2.89
CA SER A 99 14.40 -6.49 4.13
C SER A 99 15.87 -6.59 4.55
N ARG A 100 16.40 -5.50 5.09
CA ARG A 100 17.71 -5.41 5.78
C ARG A 100 17.58 -5.14 7.28
N LYS A 101 16.35 -5.08 7.78
CA LYS A 101 16.09 -4.96 9.22
C LYS A 101 16.20 -6.34 9.84
N SER A 102 16.79 -6.43 11.04
CA SER A 102 16.92 -7.72 11.74
C SER A 102 15.58 -8.43 11.88
N ILE A 103 14.54 -7.71 12.33
CA ILE A 103 13.17 -8.19 12.45
C ILE A 103 12.19 -7.04 12.15
N LEU A 104 11.18 -7.30 11.33
CA LEU A 104 9.96 -6.49 11.21
C LEU A 104 8.80 -7.25 11.86
N HIS A 105 8.10 -6.60 12.79
CA HIS A 105 6.94 -7.21 13.47
C HIS A 105 5.68 -7.16 12.61
N PRO A 106 4.70 -8.05 12.81
CA PRO A 106 3.39 -7.94 12.17
C PRO A 106 2.77 -6.54 12.35
N GLY A 107 2.17 -6.00 11.29
CA GLY A 107 1.65 -4.63 11.25
C GLY A 107 2.70 -3.53 11.08
N THR A 108 3.98 -3.82 10.83
CA THR A 108 4.97 -2.76 10.55
C THR A 108 4.65 -2.09 9.21
N TYR A 109 4.62 -0.75 9.19
CA TYR A 109 4.53 0.03 7.95
C TYR A 109 5.81 -0.12 7.13
N ILE A 110 5.67 -0.37 5.82
CA ILE A 110 6.77 -0.61 4.90
C ILE A 110 6.99 0.59 3.97
N GLY A 111 5.94 1.02 3.27
CA GLY A 111 6.01 2.12 2.30
C GLY A 111 4.72 2.21 1.48
N GLU A 112 4.51 3.34 0.82
CA GLU A 112 3.38 3.55 -0.10
C GLU A 112 3.69 2.98 -1.49
N TYR A 113 2.68 2.37 -2.13
CA TYR A 113 2.73 2.07 -3.56
C TYR A 113 2.53 3.36 -4.37
N VAL A 114 3.63 3.97 -4.79
CA VAL A 114 3.64 5.30 -5.41
C VAL A 114 3.64 5.19 -6.93
N GLY A 115 2.77 5.99 -7.57
CA GLY A 115 2.73 6.14 -9.02
C GLY A 115 1.78 7.26 -9.48
N GLU A 116 1.36 7.19 -10.73
CA GLU A 116 0.28 8.05 -11.25
C GLU A 116 -1.07 7.47 -10.82
N VAL A 117 -1.90 8.26 -10.13
CA VAL A 117 -3.30 7.88 -9.91
C VAL A 117 -4.08 8.13 -11.20
N LEU A 118 -4.81 7.11 -11.64
CA LEU A 118 -5.52 7.13 -12.91
C LEU A 118 -7.04 7.05 -12.70
N SER A 119 -7.78 7.72 -13.58
CA SER A 119 -9.18 7.39 -13.80
C SER A 119 -9.33 5.98 -14.38
N GLU A 120 -10.48 5.35 -14.16
CA GLU A 120 -10.77 4.00 -14.67
C GLU A 120 -10.59 3.90 -16.20
N ASN A 121 -11.05 4.91 -16.94
CA ASN A 121 -10.90 4.97 -18.39
C ASN A 121 -9.44 4.99 -18.84
N GLU A 122 -8.59 5.77 -18.15
CA GLU A 122 -7.16 5.85 -18.46
C GLU A 122 -6.44 4.56 -18.08
N ALA A 123 -6.78 3.94 -16.95
CA ALA A 123 -6.26 2.65 -16.54
C ALA A 123 -6.58 1.56 -17.59
N HIS A 124 -7.85 1.47 -18.04
CA HIS A 124 -8.26 0.55 -19.10
C HIS A 124 -7.50 0.80 -20.40
N ARG A 125 -7.35 2.07 -20.81
CA ARG A 125 -6.58 2.44 -22.01
C ARG A 125 -5.13 1.97 -21.91
N ARG A 126 -4.48 2.11 -20.74
CA ARG A 126 -3.09 1.66 -20.51
C ARG A 126 -2.96 0.14 -20.48
N ILE A 127 -3.94 -0.58 -19.93
CA ILE A 127 -3.97 -2.06 -19.97
C ILE A 127 -4.03 -2.55 -21.41
N LEU A 128 -4.96 -2.03 -22.21
CA LEU A 128 -5.14 -2.42 -23.61
C LEU A 128 -3.93 -2.09 -24.49
N ALA A 129 -3.17 -1.06 -24.13
CA ALA A 129 -1.94 -0.67 -24.82
C ALA A 129 -0.71 -1.48 -24.38
N THR A 130 -0.79 -2.25 -23.29
CA THR A 130 0.36 -2.99 -22.76
C THR A 130 0.52 -4.31 -23.51
N GLU A 131 1.69 -4.52 -24.12
CA GLU A 131 2.02 -5.77 -24.78
C GLU A 131 2.28 -6.89 -23.75
N ASN A 132 1.97 -8.14 -24.11
CA ASN A 132 1.97 -9.33 -23.23
C ASN A 132 3.28 -9.61 -22.47
N TYR A 133 4.38 -8.93 -22.78
CA TYR A 133 5.71 -9.18 -22.21
C TYR A 133 6.21 -8.09 -21.27
N GLU A 134 5.60 -6.91 -21.24
CA GLU A 134 6.06 -5.84 -20.35
C GLU A 134 5.65 -6.10 -18.90
N HIS A 135 6.47 -5.63 -17.94
CA HIS A 135 6.08 -5.63 -16.54
C HIS A 135 4.85 -4.74 -16.35
N ASN A 136 3.81 -5.29 -15.72
CA ASN A 136 2.62 -4.55 -15.35
C ASN A 136 2.84 -3.94 -13.96
N TYR A 137 2.80 -2.61 -13.89
CA TYR A 137 2.95 -1.84 -12.65
C TYR A 137 1.65 -1.11 -12.27
N LEU A 138 0.54 -1.48 -12.92
CA LEU A 138 -0.78 -0.99 -12.58
C LEU A 138 -1.32 -1.80 -11.39
N LEU A 139 -1.51 -1.12 -10.28
CA LEU A 139 -2.21 -1.61 -9.11
C LEU A 139 -3.68 -1.17 -9.19
N LEU A 140 -4.61 -2.14 -9.13
CA LEU A 140 -6.03 -1.89 -8.88
C LEU A 140 -6.37 -2.39 -7.48
N TYR A 141 -6.85 -1.49 -6.63
CA TYR A 141 -7.36 -1.82 -5.31
C TYR A 141 -8.86 -1.58 -5.24
N ASN A 142 -9.60 -2.60 -4.80
CA ASN A 142 -11.04 -2.55 -4.60
C ASN A 142 -11.34 -2.50 -3.10
N GLU A 143 -11.72 -1.33 -2.60
CA GLU A 143 -12.14 -1.16 -1.21
C GLU A 143 -13.66 -1.33 -1.09
N HIS A 144 -14.08 -2.35 -0.35
CA HIS A 144 -15.49 -2.61 -0.08
C HIS A 144 -15.93 -1.83 1.17
N GLN A 145 -16.66 -0.74 0.98
CA GLN A 145 -17.13 0.11 2.08
C GLN A 145 -18.64 0.35 1.98
N SER A 146 -19.39 0.00 3.03
CA SER A 146 -20.82 0.29 3.16
C SER A 146 -21.68 -0.10 1.94
N GLY A 147 -21.38 -1.23 1.30
CA GLY A 147 -22.09 -1.73 0.12
C GLY A 147 -21.67 -1.08 -1.21
N LYS A 148 -20.66 -0.20 -1.20
CA LYS A 148 -20.02 0.35 -2.41
C LYS A 148 -18.61 -0.22 -2.56
N ILE A 149 -18.11 -0.19 -3.79
CA ILE A 149 -16.72 -0.51 -4.12
C ILE A 149 -16.06 0.79 -4.56
N ILE A 150 -15.05 1.23 -3.81
CA ILE A 150 -14.17 2.32 -4.22
C ILE A 150 -12.99 1.68 -4.95
N LYS A 151 -12.80 2.03 -6.22
CA LYS A 151 -11.68 1.55 -7.04
C LYS A 151 -10.58 2.60 -7.05
N THR A 152 -9.34 2.17 -6.80
CA THR A 152 -8.16 3.04 -6.91
C THR A 152 -7.16 2.40 -7.86
N PHE A 153 -6.78 3.15 -8.91
CA PHE A 153 -5.83 2.73 -9.92
C PHE A 153 -4.54 3.53 -9.77
N ILE A 154 -3.41 2.86 -9.57
CA ILE A 154 -2.09 3.49 -9.47
C ILE A 154 -1.16 2.82 -10.47
N ASP A 155 -0.62 3.57 -11.43
CA ASP A 155 0.36 3.08 -12.40
C ASP A 155 1.78 3.56 -12.04
N ALA A 156 2.63 2.62 -11.64
CA ALA A 156 4.02 2.90 -11.31
C ALA A 156 5.00 2.66 -12.49
N ARG A 157 4.51 2.60 -13.73
CA ARG A 157 5.35 2.34 -14.92
C ARG A 157 6.37 3.45 -15.16
N TYR A 158 5.91 4.71 -15.22
CA TYR A 158 6.76 5.86 -15.54
C TYR A 158 7.20 6.64 -14.32
N TYR A 159 6.34 6.76 -13.31
CA TYR A 159 6.62 7.45 -12.06
C TYR A 159 6.39 6.49 -10.90
N GLY A 160 7.28 6.45 -9.92
CA GLY A 160 7.08 5.65 -8.72
C GLY A 160 8.33 5.61 -7.84
N ASN A 161 8.22 5.01 -6.66
CA ASN A 161 9.36 4.82 -5.76
C ASN A 161 9.86 3.36 -5.80
N TRP A 162 10.61 2.96 -4.78
CA TRP A 162 11.17 1.62 -4.65
C TRP A 162 10.11 0.51 -4.49
N THR A 163 8.89 0.81 -4.02
CA THR A 163 7.87 -0.20 -3.73
C THR A 163 7.30 -0.86 -4.99
N ARG A 164 7.44 -0.23 -6.16
CA ARG A 164 7.10 -0.81 -7.47
C ARG A 164 7.87 -2.11 -7.79
N PHE A 165 8.97 -2.37 -7.09
CA PHE A 165 9.80 -3.56 -7.27
C PHE A 165 9.43 -4.71 -6.31
N ILE A 166 8.44 -4.52 -5.44
CA ILE A 166 7.95 -5.57 -4.54
C ILE A 166 7.22 -6.61 -5.38
N ASN A 167 7.69 -7.86 -5.32
CA ASN A 167 7.20 -8.93 -6.17
C ASN A 167 5.91 -9.59 -5.64
N HIS A 168 5.30 -10.39 -6.50
CA HIS A 168 4.21 -11.28 -6.11
C HIS A 168 4.71 -12.49 -5.30
N SER A 169 3.91 -12.91 -4.31
CA SER A 169 3.98 -14.26 -3.74
C SER A 169 2.58 -14.82 -3.45
N CYS A 170 2.39 -16.13 -3.67
CA CYS A 170 1.18 -16.86 -3.25
C CYS A 170 1.14 -17.10 -1.72
N ASN A 171 2.25 -16.85 -1.02
CA ASN A 171 2.32 -16.79 0.44
C ASN A 171 3.07 -15.51 0.85
N PRO A 172 2.41 -14.34 0.69
CA PRO A 172 3.06 -13.05 0.88
C PRO A 172 3.35 -12.75 2.35
N ASN A 173 4.24 -11.79 2.58
CA ASN A 173 4.49 -11.22 3.90
C ASN A 173 3.96 -9.80 4.04
N LEU A 174 3.46 -9.18 2.96
CA LEU A 174 2.85 -7.86 2.96
C LEU A 174 1.38 -7.93 2.52
N HIS A 175 0.60 -6.96 2.97
CA HIS A 175 -0.71 -6.62 2.43
C HIS A 175 -0.85 -5.12 2.23
N ILE A 176 -1.78 -4.73 1.38
CA ILE A 176 -2.10 -3.33 1.10
C ILE A 176 -3.19 -2.88 2.06
N VAL A 177 -3.02 -1.67 2.60
CA VAL A 177 -3.97 -1.01 3.49
C VAL A 177 -4.22 0.41 2.95
N PRO A 178 -5.48 0.78 2.67
CA PRO A 178 -5.84 2.13 2.29
C PRO A 178 -5.77 3.05 3.52
N ILE A 179 -4.95 4.10 3.43
CA ILE A 179 -4.76 5.10 4.47
C ILE A 179 -5.34 6.43 4.00
N ARG A 180 -6.09 7.08 4.88
CA ARG A 180 -6.67 8.42 4.67
C ARG A 180 -6.07 9.40 5.67
N ILE A 181 -5.69 10.59 5.19
CA ILE A 181 -5.05 11.64 5.99
C ILE A 181 -5.83 12.94 5.80
N ASP A 182 -5.36 13.83 4.92
CA ASP A 182 -6.01 15.11 4.63
C ASP A 182 -7.19 14.94 3.67
N GLN A 183 -6.93 14.25 2.56
CA GLN A 183 -7.93 13.89 1.57
C GLN A 183 -8.30 12.40 1.73
N PRO A 184 -9.59 12.06 1.87
CA PRO A 184 -10.03 10.69 2.04
C PRO A 184 -10.09 9.89 0.73
N THR A 185 -10.14 10.56 -0.41
CA THR A 185 -10.24 9.93 -1.74
C THR A 185 -9.36 10.68 -2.74
N PRO A 186 -8.50 9.98 -3.51
CA PRO A 186 -8.18 8.55 -3.38
C PRO A 186 -7.37 8.26 -2.10
N PRO A 187 -7.51 7.07 -1.48
CA PRO A 187 -6.68 6.71 -0.34
C PRO A 187 -5.23 6.45 -0.78
N ARG A 188 -4.28 6.68 0.13
CA ARG A 188 -2.89 6.22 -0.04
C ARG A 188 -2.85 4.71 0.16
N LEU A 189 -2.32 3.97 -0.82
CA LEU A 189 -2.22 2.50 -0.73
C LEU A 189 -0.85 2.11 -0.16
N ALA A 190 -0.82 1.66 1.08
CA ALA A 190 0.42 1.38 1.79
C ALA A 190 0.60 -0.11 2.12
N PHE A 191 1.85 -0.56 2.11
CA PHE A 191 2.20 -1.91 2.54
C PHE A 191 2.41 -1.99 4.05
N PHE A 192 1.81 -3.02 4.65
CA PHE A 192 2.07 -3.44 6.02
C PHE A 192 2.41 -4.91 6.06
N THR A 193 3.29 -5.30 6.97
CA THR A 193 3.64 -6.71 7.17
C THR A 193 2.47 -7.51 7.74
N LEU A 194 2.12 -8.64 7.12
CA LEU A 194 1.12 -9.60 7.59
C LEU A 194 1.63 -10.45 8.76
N ARG A 195 2.93 -10.71 8.77
CA ARG A 195 3.63 -11.56 9.73
C ARG A 195 5.02 -10.99 9.99
N GLU A 196 5.76 -11.62 10.87
CA GLU A 196 7.17 -11.30 11.07
C GLU A 196 7.96 -11.51 9.76
N VAL A 197 8.88 -10.59 9.47
CA VAL A 197 9.81 -10.64 8.32
C VAL A 197 11.23 -10.53 8.84
N GLN A 198 12.10 -11.46 8.40
CA GLN A 198 13.50 -11.52 8.80
C GLN A 198 14.41 -10.72 7.87
N ASP A 199 15.63 -10.43 8.33
CA ASP A 199 16.71 -9.95 7.46
C ASP A 199 16.93 -10.91 6.26
N ASN A 200 17.17 -10.33 5.09
CA ASN A 200 17.29 -10.99 3.79
C ASN A 200 16.02 -11.67 3.25
N GLU A 201 14.88 -11.54 3.92
CA GLU A 201 13.63 -12.06 3.39
C GLU A 201 13.07 -11.13 2.31
N GLU A 202 12.62 -11.71 1.18
CA GLU A 202 11.99 -10.96 0.10
C GLU A 202 10.61 -10.45 0.50
N LEU A 203 10.40 -9.15 0.35
CA LEU A 203 9.12 -8.49 0.53
C LEU A 203 8.21 -8.80 -0.65
N SER A 204 6.99 -9.25 -0.35
CA SER A 204 6.03 -9.65 -1.38
C SER A 204 4.58 -9.50 -0.95
N TYR A 205 3.70 -9.23 -1.92
CA TYR A 205 2.24 -9.14 -1.74
C TYR A 205 1.49 -9.96 -2.79
N THR A 206 0.17 -10.09 -2.66
CA THR A 206 -0.66 -10.71 -3.72
C THR A 206 -1.04 -9.67 -4.77
N TYR A 207 -0.72 -9.91 -6.04
CA TYR A 207 -1.00 -8.96 -7.13
C TYR A 207 -2.48 -8.86 -7.49
N GLY A 208 -3.26 -9.87 -7.09
CA GLY A 208 -4.70 -9.88 -7.26
C GLY A 208 -5.29 -11.20 -6.77
N THR A 209 -6.48 -11.52 -7.27
CA THR A 209 -7.23 -12.71 -6.86
C THR A 209 -7.63 -13.61 -8.02
N MET A 210 -7.50 -13.13 -9.27
CA MET A 210 -7.94 -13.87 -10.46
C MET A 210 -6.74 -14.54 -11.15
N ILE A 211 -6.94 -15.78 -11.59
CA ILE A 211 -5.97 -16.52 -12.40
C ILE A 211 -6.68 -16.96 -13.67
N ASP A 212 -6.08 -16.62 -14.80
CA ASP A 212 -6.43 -17.15 -16.12
C ASP A 212 -5.15 -17.61 -16.80
N GLU A 213 -4.96 -18.92 -16.97
CA GLU A 213 -3.74 -19.51 -17.54
C GLU A 213 -3.39 -18.94 -18.93
N LYS A 214 -4.37 -18.42 -19.69
CA LYS A 214 -4.12 -17.82 -21.01
C LYS A 214 -3.46 -16.46 -20.95
N HIS A 215 -3.73 -15.69 -19.89
CA HIS A 215 -3.32 -14.29 -19.76
C HIS A 215 -2.35 -14.07 -18.59
N SER A 216 -2.29 -15.00 -17.64
CA SER A 216 -1.46 -14.90 -16.45
C SER A 216 -0.04 -15.40 -16.74
N LYS A 217 0.95 -14.63 -16.31
CA LYS A 217 2.35 -15.04 -16.42
C LYS A 217 2.67 -16.14 -15.39
N PRO A 218 3.61 -17.06 -15.68
CA PRO A 218 4.05 -18.07 -14.71
C PRO A 218 4.51 -17.44 -13.40
N CYS A 219 4.15 -18.07 -12.27
CA CYS A 219 4.57 -17.64 -10.95
C CYS A 219 5.86 -18.33 -10.52
N HIS A 220 6.83 -17.53 -10.07
CA HIS A 220 8.14 -17.99 -9.59
C HIS A 220 8.35 -17.66 -8.11
N CYS A 221 7.27 -17.57 -7.32
CA CYS A 221 7.36 -17.21 -5.90
C CYS A 221 7.98 -18.29 -5.00
N SER A 222 8.14 -19.52 -5.50
CA SER A 222 8.71 -20.67 -4.78
C SER A 222 7.96 -21.11 -3.52
N SER A 223 6.79 -20.54 -3.22
CA SER A 223 5.93 -21.00 -2.13
C SER A 223 5.46 -22.44 -2.36
N SER A 224 5.38 -23.24 -1.30
CA SER A 224 4.77 -24.58 -1.36
C SER A 224 3.27 -24.55 -1.68
N SER A 225 2.61 -23.40 -1.48
CA SER A 225 1.21 -23.15 -1.83
C SER A 225 1.05 -22.39 -3.16
N CYS A 226 2.07 -22.39 -4.02
CA CYS A 226 2.04 -21.68 -5.29
C CYS A 226 0.92 -22.21 -6.21
N THR A 227 0.17 -21.28 -6.82
CA THR A 227 -0.91 -21.57 -7.78
C THR A 227 -0.40 -21.75 -9.22
N GLY A 228 0.92 -21.65 -9.44
CA GLY A 228 1.56 -21.82 -10.75
C GLY A 228 1.57 -20.56 -11.64
N PHE A 229 0.62 -19.65 -11.45
CA PHE A 229 0.47 -18.42 -12.25
C PHE A 229 0.26 -17.20 -11.35
N MET A 230 0.82 -16.05 -11.75
CA MET A 230 0.65 -14.80 -11.00
C MET A 230 -0.77 -14.31 -11.16
N PRO A 231 -1.51 -14.07 -10.07
CA PRO A 231 -2.86 -13.56 -10.16
C PRO A 231 -2.82 -12.09 -10.59
N TYR A 232 -3.89 -11.65 -11.25
CA TYR A 232 -4.13 -10.26 -11.57
C TYR A 232 -5.49 -9.82 -11.00
N GLN A 233 -5.67 -8.51 -10.87
CA GLN A 233 -6.95 -7.93 -10.49
C GLN A 233 -7.76 -7.69 -11.78
N GLN A 234 -8.98 -8.22 -11.87
CA GLN A 234 -9.87 -7.93 -13.00
C GLN A 234 -10.39 -6.50 -12.92
N THR A 235 -10.41 -5.81 -14.05
CA THR A 235 -10.79 -4.39 -14.15
C THR A 235 -12.24 -4.15 -14.59
N ASP A 236 -12.97 -5.22 -14.92
CA ASP A 236 -14.34 -5.22 -15.48
C ASP A 236 -15.44 -5.12 -14.40
#